data_AF-A0A6B3M701-F1
#
_entry.id   AF-A0A6B3M701-F1
#
_cell.length_a   1.000
_cell.length_b   1.000
_cell.length_c   1.000
_cell.angle_alpha   90.00
_cell.angle_beta   90.00
_cell.angle_gamma   90.00
#
_symmetry.space_group_name_H-M   'P 1'
#
loop_
_entity.id
_entity.type
_entity.pdbx_description
1 polymer ?
#
loop_
_entity_poly.entity_id
_entity_poly.type
_entity_poly.pdbx_seq_one_letter_code
_entity_poly.pdbx_strand_id
1 'polypeptide(L)' 'MPYTTEEGGRLNNFAKETKPYLAEPPTKEEQRNFVLYGIAAAVLVSGLIFVAYSASSVG' A
#
# COMPACT_ATOMS: atom_id res chain seq x y z
N MET A 1 -0.19 23.08 -26.73
CA MET A 1 -1.03 22.87 -25.52
C MET A 1 -1.07 21.38 -25.23
N PRO A 2 -1.20 20.92 -23.98
CA PRO A 2 -1.16 19.48 -23.64
C PRO A 2 -2.30 18.64 -24.24
N TYR A 3 -3.27 19.28 -24.91
CA TYR A 3 -4.45 18.65 -25.52
C TYR A 3 -4.55 18.84 -27.05
N THR A 4 -3.49 19.35 -27.70
CA THR A 4 -3.48 19.62 -29.16
C THR A 4 -2.57 18.67 -29.94
N THR A 5 -2.20 17.53 -29.36
CA THR A 5 -1.25 16.56 -29.95
C THR A 5 -1.96 15.48 -30.77
N GLU A 6 -2.98 15.83 -31.55
CA GLU A 6 -3.60 14.92 -32.51
C GLU A 6 -2.93 15.12 -33.88
N GLU A 7 -2.43 14.05 -34.51
CA GLU A 7 -1.90 14.07 -35.88
C GLU A 7 -3.05 14.41 -36.85
N GLY A 8 -3.25 15.71 -37.11
CA GLY A 8 -4.37 16.19 -37.94
C GLY A 8 -5.00 17.50 -37.49
N GLY A 9 -4.49 18.15 -36.43
CA GLY A 9 -4.93 19.50 -36.03
C GLY A 9 -6.27 19.55 -35.28
N ARG A 10 -6.78 18.39 -34.84
CA ARG A 10 -7.98 18.29 -34.01
C ARG A 10 -7.62 18.39 -32.52
N LEU A 11 -8.59 18.85 -31.72
CA LEU A 11 -8.47 18.88 -30.27
C LEU A 11 -8.64 17.45 -29.74
N ASN A 12 -7.62 16.94 -29.05
CA ASN A 12 -7.68 15.63 -28.45
C ASN A 12 -8.57 15.68 -27.20
N ASN A 13 -9.76 15.09 -27.29
CA ASN A 13 -10.72 14.96 -26.19
C ASN A 13 -10.65 13.59 -25.49
N PHE A 14 -9.58 12.82 -25.71
CA PHE A 14 -9.33 11.59 -24.97
C PHE A 14 -8.60 11.88 -23.66
N ALA A 15 -8.91 11.10 -22.63
CA ALA A 15 -8.17 11.16 -21.37
C ALA A 15 -6.69 10.82 -21.65
N LYS A 16 -5.78 11.60 -21.06
CA LYS A 16 -4.34 11.33 -21.15
C LYS A 16 -4.06 9.97 -20.53
N GLU A 17 -3.50 9.04 -21.30
CA GLU A 17 -3.09 7.76 -20.77
C GLU A 17 -2.11 7.96 -19.61
N THR A 18 -2.40 7.34 -18.48
CA THR A 18 -1.48 7.35 -17.34
C THR A 18 -0.29 6.52 -17.74
N LYS A 19 0.92 7.11 -17.69
CA LYS A 19 2.14 6.36 -17.97
C LYS A 19 2.22 5.19 -16.98
N PRO A 20 2.28 3.93 -17.45
CA PRO A 20 2.45 2.81 -16.55
C PRO A 20 3.82 2.95 -15.88
N TYR A 21 3.86 2.83 -14.56
CA TYR A 21 5.10 2.68 -13.79
C TYR A 21 5.26 1.22 -13.42
N LEU A 22 6.48 0.69 -13.56
CA LEU A 22 6.79 -0.66 -13.09
C LEU A 22 6.97 -0.60 -11.58
N ALA A 23 6.38 -1.54 -10.87
CA ALA A 23 6.67 -1.72 -9.45
C ALA A 23 8.12 -2.21 -9.32
N GLU A 24 8.91 -1.52 -8.51
CA GLU A 24 10.24 -1.99 -8.14
C GLU A 24 10.12 -3.06 -7.04
N PRO A 25 10.97 -4.11 -7.08
CA PRO A 25 10.99 -5.08 -6.00
C PRO A 25 11.48 -4.42 -4.71
N PRO A 26 11.04 -4.88 -3.53
CA PRO A 26 11.46 -4.32 -2.26
C PRO A 26 12.97 -4.51 -2.05
N THR A 27 13.63 -3.46 -1.59
CA THR A 27 15.02 -3.44 -1.15
C THR A 27 15.22 -4.37 0.05
N LYS A 28 16.48 -4.73 0.34
CA LYS A 28 16.82 -5.56 1.52
C LYS A 28 16.37 -4.91 2.83
N GLU A 29 16.40 -3.58 2.90
CA GLU A 29 15.96 -2.85 4.07
C GLU A 29 14.44 -2.92 4.25
N GLU A 30 13.67 -2.74 3.17
CA GLU A 30 12.21 -2.89 3.19
C GLU A 30 11.80 -4.31 3.58
N GLN A 31 12.47 -5.33 3.06
CA GLN A 31 12.22 -6.73 3.44
C GLN A 31 12.42 -6.96 4.95
N ARG A 32 13.51 -6.41 5.52
CA ARG A 32 13.75 -6.48 6.97
C ARG A 32 12.66 -5.74 7.75
N ASN A 33 12.25 -4.57 7.28
CA ASN A 33 11.20 -3.79 7.94
C ASN A 33 9.85 -4.51 7.91
N PHE A 34 9.51 -5.22 6.82
CA PHE A 34 8.30 -6.04 6.76
C PHE A 34 8.29 -7.15 7.83
N VAL A 35 9.43 -7.80 8.08
CA VAL A 35 9.55 -8.76 9.17
C VAL A 35 9.30 -8.09 10.52
N LEU A 36 9.88 -6.92 10.76
CA LEU A 36 9.67 -6.15 11.99
C LEU A 36 8.20 -5.74 12.16
N TYR A 37 7.53 -5.30 11.09
CA TYR A 37 6.10 -4.97 11.11
C TYR A 37 5.24 -6.21 11.37
N GLY A 38 5.59 -7.36 10.79
CA GLY A 38 4.92 -8.62 11.07
C GLY A 38 5.03 -9.01 12.55
N ILE A 39 6.22 -8.88 13.14
CA ILE A 39 6.44 -9.13 14.57
C ILE A 39 5.63 -8.14 15.42
N ALA A 40 5.70 -6.84 15.11
CA ALA A 40 4.97 -5.82 15.85
C ALA A 40 3.45 -6.06 15.81
N ALA A 41 2.91 -6.42 14.64
CA ALA A 41 1.50 -6.76 14.47
C ALA A 41 1.12 -8.02 15.28
N ALA A 42 1.94 -9.07 15.23
CA ALA A 42 1.69 -10.29 15.99
C ALA A 42 1.68 -10.04 17.51
N VAL A 43 2.65 -9.28 18.01
CA VAL A 43 2.72 -8.88 19.43
C VAL A 43 1.48 -8.07 19.81
N LEU A 44 1.10 -7.07 19.01
CA LEU A 44 -0.08 -6.25 19.28
C LEU A 44 -1.36 -7.10 19.34
N VAL A 45 -1.61 -7.93 18.32
CA VAL A 45 -2.82 -8.77 18.24
C VAL A 45 -2.86 -9.77 19.40
N SER A 46 -1.74 -10.45 19.68
CA SER A 46 -1.65 -11.39 20.80
C SER A 46 -1.88 -10.70 22.15
N GLY A 47 -1.34 -9.50 22.36
CA GLY A 47 -1.56 -8.69 23.56
C GLY A 47 -3.02 -8.28 23.73
N LEU A 48 -3.69 -7.86 22.65
CA LEU A 48 -5.12 -7.53 22.69
C LEU A 48 -5.98 -8.74 23.02
N ILE A 49 -5.68 -9.91 22.43
CA ILE A 49 -6.36 -11.18 22.76
C ILE A 49 -6.16 -11.52 24.24
N PHE A 50 -4.93 -11.41 24.74
CA PHE A 50 -4.62 -11.68 26.14
C PHE A 50 -5.39 -10.76 27.10
N VAL A 51 -5.43 -9.45 26.80
CA VAL A 51 -6.20 -8.47 27.60
C VAL A 51 -7.68 -8.80 27.57
N ALA A 52 -8.26 -9.05 26.39
CA ALA A 52 -9.66 -9.38 26.24
C ALA A 52 -10.05 -10.67 26.98
N TYR A 53 -9.23 -11.71 26.86
CA TYR A 53 -9.40 -12.96 27.60
C TYR A 53 -9.35 -12.72 29.10
N SER A 54 -8.31 -12.06 29.60
CA SER A 54 -8.11 -11.81 31.03
C SER A 54 -9.25 -10.98 31.64
N ALA A 55 -9.76 -9.99 30.91
CA ALA A 55 -10.89 -9.17 31.34
C ALA A 55 -12.22 -9.93 31.32
N SER A 56 -12.37 -10.93 30.43
CA SER A 56 -13.62 -11.69 30.29
C SER A 56 -13.66 -12.96 31.15
N SER A 57 -12.49 -13.53 31.51
CA SER A 57 -12.39 -14.75 32.32
C SER A 57 -12.46 -14.48 33.83
N VAL A 58 -12.34 -13.22 34.25
CA VAL A 58 -12.58 -12.79 35.64
C VAL A 58 -14.04 -12.36 35.75
N GLY A 59 -14.93 -13.34 35.80
CA GLY A 59 -16.38 -13.21 35.99
C GLY A 59 -16.90 -14.43 36.72
#